data_AF-A0A3E4JR97-F1
#
_entry.id   AF-A0A3E4JR97-F1
#
_cell.length_a   1.000
_cell.length_b   1.000
_cell.length_c   1.000
_cell.angle_alpha   90.00
_cell.angle_beta   90.00
_cell.angle_gamma   90.00
#
_symmetry.space_group_name_H-M   'P 1'
#
loop_
_entity.id
_entity.type
_entity.pdbx_description
1 polymer ?
#
loop_
_entity_poly.entity_id
_entity_poly.type
_entity_poly.pdbx_seq_one_letter_code
_entity_poly.pdbx_strand_id
1 'polypeptide(L)'
;MLTNPTRYGLIACRYLVWGWHNGVWLNAPEIAERYRMNVRALSPALRRLVLAGILRSQCGGTRPGFMLSRPPEEVTMLEVVRALEGNFRMDCCRTVLSSVRCSCETECCLVCGVFRDMLDELRRRLSDVSLEEHAATEEFSGGGV
;
A
#
# COMPACT_ATOMS: atom_id res chain seq x y z
N MET A 1 1.93 1.59 13.81
CA MET A 1 1.10 0.41 13.46
C MET A 1 0.43 0.70 12.13
N LEU A 2 0.42 -0.27 11.20
CA LEU A 2 -0.34 -0.13 9.95
C LEU A 2 -1.83 -0.13 10.25
N THR A 3 -2.56 0.77 9.62
CA THR A 3 -4.02 0.82 9.68
C THR A 3 -4.62 -0.41 9.00
N ASN A 4 -5.85 -0.76 9.38
CA ASN A 4 -6.58 -1.85 8.74
C ASN A 4 -6.67 -1.65 7.21
N PRO A 5 -7.06 -0.47 6.67
CA PRO A 5 -7.07 -0.25 5.22
C PRO A 5 -5.75 -0.60 4.53
N THR A 6 -4.60 -0.29 5.13
CA THR A 6 -3.28 -0.59 4.53
C THR A 6 -3.02 -2.09 4.44
N ARG A 7 -3.34 -2.83 5.50
CA ARG A 7 -3.19 -4.30 5.50
C ARG A 7 -4.07 -4.93 4.43
N TYR A 8 -5.33 -4.49 4.32
CA TYR A 8 -6.26 -4.99 3.32
C TYR A 8 -5.83 -4.62 1.89
N GLY A 9 -5.34 -3.41 1.68
CA GLY A 9 -4.83 -2.98 0.38
C GLY A 9 -3.60 -3.78 -0.07
N LEU A 10 -2.63 -4.01 0.82
CA LEU A 10 -1.44 -4.82 0.52
C LEU A 10 -1.78 -6.28 0.22
N ILE A 11 -2.76 -6.86 0.92
CA ILE A 11 -3.25 -8.21 0.65
C ILE A 11 -3.96 -8.25 -0.71
N ALA A 12 -4.84 -7.28 -0.98
CA ALA A 12 -5.55 -7.17 -2.25
C ALA A 12 -4.60 -7.03 -3.45
N CYS A 13 -3.51 -6.28 -3.29
CA CYS A 13 -2.49 -6.11 -4.33
C CYS A 13 -1.94 -7.45 -4.84
N ARG A 14 -1.82 -8.48 -3.98
CA ARG A 14 -1.31 -9.80 -4.39
C ARG A 14 -2.20 -10.46 -5.43
N TYR A 15 -3.51 -10.48 -5.20
CA TYR A 15 -4.44 -11.04 -6.19
C TYR A 15 -4.62 -10.13 -7.42
N LEU A 16 -4.46 -8.81 -7.25
CA LEU A 16 -4.44 -7.86 -8.38
C LEU A 16 -3.22 -8.04 -9.30
N VAL A 17 -2.07 -8.52 -8.79
CA VAL A 17 -0.93 -8.93 -9.62
C VAL A 17 -1.33 -10.10 -10.52
N TRP A 18 -1.96 -11.13 -9.95
CA TRP A 18 -2.48 -12.25 -10.74
C TRP A 18 -3.49 -11.79 -11.79
N GLY A 19 -4.42 -10.91 -11.42
CA GLY A 19 -5.40 -10.33 -12.34
C GLY A 19 -4.73 -9.57 -13.49
N TRP A 20 -3.66 -8.82 -13.22
CA TRP A 20 -2.90 -8.10 -14.24
C TRP A 20 -2.25 -9.04 -15.26
N HIS A 21 -1.55 -10.09 -14.80
CA HIS A 21 -0.91 -11.08 -15.68
C HIS A 21 -1.91 -11.84 -16.57
N ASN A 22 -3.13 -12.05 -16.08
CA ASN A 22 -4.18 -12.75 -16.81
C ASN A 22 -5.14 -11.82 -17.58
N GLY A 23 -4.93 -10.50 -17.53
CA GLY A 23 -5.83 -9.52 -18.16
C GLY A 23 -7.25 -9.51 -17.57
N VAL A 24 -7.41 -9.94 -16.31
CA VAL A 24 -8.68 -10.04 -15.60
C VAL A 24 -8.89 -8.85 -14.68
N TRP A 25 -10.03 -8.18 -14.84
CA TRP A 25 -10.51 -7.17 -13.89
C TRP A 25 -11.16 -7.85 -12.69
N LEU A 26 -10.74 -7.50 -11.48
CA LEU A 26 -11.20 -8.12 -10.24
C LEU A 26 -12.08 -7.15 -9.46
N ASN A 27 -13.29 -7.57 -9.08
CA ASN A 27 -14.15 -6.74 -8.24
C ASN A 27 -13.84 -6.90 -6.75
N ALA A 28 -14.29 -5.92 -5.93
CA ALA A 28 -14.02 -5.94 -4.49
C ALA A 28 -14.57 -7.19 -3.77
N PRO A 29 -15.79 -7.69 -4.10
CA PRO A 29 -16.27 -8.97 -3.58
C PRO A 29 -15.36 -10.17 -3.87
N GLU A 30 -14.88 -10.32 -5.11
CA GLU A 30 -13.97 -11.43 -5.50
C GLU A 30 -12.67 -11.38 -4.72
N ILE A 31 -12.07 -10.19 -4.59
CA ILE A 31 -10.81 -10.01 -3.84
C ILE A 31 -11.04 -10.31 -2.36
N ALA A 32 -12.15 -9.84 -1.79
CA ALA A 32 -12.48 -10.07 -0.40
C ALA A 32 -12.76 -11.55 -0.11
N GLU A 33 -13.48 -12.24 -0.99
CA GLU A 33 -13.77 -13.68 -0.86
C GLU A 33 -12.48 -14.50 -0.89
N ARG A 34 -11.57 -14.22 -1.84
CA ARG A 34 -10.28 -14.92 -1.97
C ARG A 34 -9.49 -14.95 -0.67
N TYR A 35 -9.50 -13.84 0.07
CA TYR A 35 -8.76 -13.70 1.33
C TYR A 35 -9.64 -13.75 2.59
N ARG A 36 -10.92 -14.14 2.44
CA ARG A 36 -11.92 -14.21 3.53
C ARG A 36 -11.99 -12.92 4.36
N MET A 37 -11.97 -11.78 3.67
CA MET A 37 -12.01 -10.46 4.28
C MET A 37 -13.38 -9.79 4.11
N ASN A 38 -13.66 -8.79 4.93
CA ASN A 38 -14.86 -7.98 4.79
C ASN A 38 -14.71 -6.96 3.65
N VAL A 39 -15.58 -7.02 2.64
CA VAL A 39 -15.61 -6.08 1.50
C VAL A 39 -15.67 -4.61 1.97
N ARG A 40 -16.48 -4.30 2.98
CA ARG A 40 -16.62 -2.93 3.52
C ARG A 40 -15.30 -2.39 4.08
N ALA A 41 -14.46 -3.26 4.63
CA ALA A 41 -13.13 -2.89 5.13
C ALA A 41 -12.09 -2.76 3.99
N LEU A 42 -12.25 -3.51 2.91
CA LEU A 42 -11.38 -3.46 1.73
C LEU A 42 -11.65 -2.24 0.83
N SER A 43 -12.91 -1.91 0.59
CA SER A 43 -13.31 -0.86 -0.37
C SER A 43 -12.60 0.50 -0.18
N PRO A 44 -12.41 1.02 1.05
CA PRO A 44 -11.66 2.25 1.25
C PRO A 44 -10.22 2.18 0.74
N ALA A 45 -9.56 1.04 0.90
CA ALA A 45 -8.18 0.85 0.43
C ALA A 45 -8.14 0.86 -1.11
N LEU A 46 -9.00 0.09 -1.77
CA LEU A 46 -9.08 0.06 -3.24
C LEU A 46 -9.34 1.45 -3.83
N ARG A 47 -10.27 2.21 -3.23
CA ARG A 47 -10.56 3.58 -3.68
C ARG A 47 -9.35 4.50 -3.54
N ARG A 48 -8.61 4.43 -2.44
CA ARG A 48 -7.39 5.24 -2.24
C ARG A 48 -6.29 4.88 -3.24
N LEU A 49 -6.14 3.59 -3.55
CA LEU A 49 -5.18 3.14 -4.56
C LEU A 49 -5.56 3.58 -5.99
N VAL A 50 -6.85 3.65 -6.30
CA VAL A 50 -7.33 4.26 -7.57
C VAL A 50 -7.01 5.75 -7.62
N LEU A 51 -7.30 6.50 -6.54
CA LEU A 51 -7.00 7.92 -6.47
C LEU A 51 -5.50 8.22 -6.55
N ALA A 52 -4.66 7.33 -6.02
CA ALA A 52 -3.21 7.41 -6.13
C ALA A 52 -2.66 7.00 -7.51
N GLY A 53 -3.52 6.57 -8.45
CA GLY A 53 -3.12 6.13 -9.78
C GLY A 53 -2.42 4.77 -9.82
N ILE A 54 -2.42 4.02 -8.71
CA ILE A 54 -1.84 2.66 -8.63
C ILE A 54 -2.79 1.64 -9.27
N LEU A 55 -4.10 1.85 -9.09
CA LEU A 55 -5.14 1.03 -9.70
C LEU A 55 -5.94 1.82 -10.73
N ARG A 56 -6.39 1.12 -11.77
CA ARG A 56 -7.50 1.55 -12.63
C ARG A 56 -8.78 0.94 -12.09
N SER A 57 -9.87 1.66 -12.26
CA SER A 57 -11.22 1.16 -11.99
C SER A 57 -12.05 1.25 -13.25
N GLN A 58 -12.74 0.16 -13.58
CA GLN A 58 -13.69 0.13 -14.69
C GLN A 58 -15.11 0.08 -14.12
N CYS A 59 -15.86 1.16 -14.35
CA CYS A 59 -17.28 1.27 -14.01
C CYS A 59 -18.11 0.96 -15.27
N GLY A 60 -18.71 -0.23 -15.34
CA GLY A 60 -19.52 -0.68 -16.48
C GLY A 60 -18.83 -1.72 -17.38
N GLY A 61 -19.60 -2.42 -18.23
CA GLY A 61 -19.15 -3.57 -19.01
C GLY A 61 -19.43 -4.92 -18.33
N THR A 62 -19.04 -6.02 -18.96
CA THR A 62 -19.39 -7.39 -18.53
C THR A 62 -18.67 -7.83 -17.24
N ARG A 63 -17.49 -7.26 -16.94
CA ARG A 63 -16.75 -7.46 -15.67
C ARG A 63 -16.24 -6.12 -15.12
N PRO A 64 -17.03 -5.37 -14.33
CA PRO A 64 -16.54 -4.20 -13.63
C PRO A 64 -15.53 -4.60 -12.55
N GLY A 65 -14.50 -3.80 -12.31
CA GLY A 65 -13.49 -4.16 -11.32
C GLY A 65 -12.30 -3.22 -11.26
N PHE A 66 -11.23 -3.73 -10.66
CA PHE A 66 -9.95 -3.08 -10.45
C PHE A 66 -8.85 -3.85 -11.16
N MET A 67 -7.83 -3.13 -11.63
CA MET A 67 -6.61 -3.67 -12.25
C MET A 67 -5.44 -2.74 -11.92
N LEU A 68 -4.22 -3.26 -11.86
CA LEU A 68 -3.02 -2.41 -11.76
C LEU A 68 -2.91 -1.46 -12.95
N SER A 69 -2.47 -0.23 -12.70
CA SER A 69 -2.37 0.79 -13.73
C SER A 69 -1.15 0.65 -14.64
N ARG A 70 -0.14 -0.08 -14.16
CA ARG A 70 1.18 -0.32 -14.75
C ARG A 70 1.73 -1.69 -14.29
N PRO A 71 2.81 -2.22 -14.91
CA PRO A 71 3.35 -3.53 -14.57
C PRO A 71 3.66 -3.70 -13.08
N PRO A 72 3.39 -4.88 -12.48
CA PRO A 72 3.56 -5.11 -11.04
C PRO A 72 5.01 -4.92 -10.56
N GLU A 73 5.97 -5.21 -11.43
CA GLU A 73 7.41 -5.03 -11.20
C GLU A 73 7.86 -3.57 -11.14
N GLU A 74 7.07 -2.64 -11.67
CA GLU A 74 7.34 -1.21 -11.55
C GLU A 74 6.70 -0.58 -10.30
N VAL A 75 5.71 -1.25 -9.68
CA VAL A 75 5.00 -0.74 -8.50
C VAL A 75 5.65 -1.25 -7.24
N THR A 76 6.15 -0.35 -6.39
CA THR A 76 6.78 -0.74 -5.12
C THR A 76 5.77 -0.86 -3.98
N MET A 77 6.09 -1.68 -2.97
CA MET A 77 5.32 -1.70 -1.73
C MET A 77 5.28 -0.31 -1.08
N LEU A 78 6.37 0.46 -1.15
CA LEU A 78 6.44 1.81 -0.61
C LEU A 78 5.35 2.73 -1.19
N GLU A 79 5.06 2.63 -2.49
CA GLU A 79 4.00 3.44 -3.12
C GLU A 79 2.61 3.07 -2.60
N VAL A 80 2.30 1.78 -2.51
CA VAL A 80 1.02 1.30 -1.97
C VAL A 80 0.84 1.76 -0.53
N VAL A 81 1.88 1.60 0.28
CA VAL A 81 1.86 2.02 1.68
C VAL A 81 1.72 3.54 1.78
N ARG A 82 2.44 4.33 0.99
CA ARG A 82 2.31 5.80 0.96
C ARG A 82 0.90 6.25 0.55
N ALA A 83 0.25 5.56 -0.38
CA ALA A 83 -1.13 5.87 -0.78
C ALA A 83 -2.15 5.62 0.35
N LEU A 84 -1.90 4.60 1.19
CA LEU A 84 -2.84 4.15 2.22
C LEU A 84 -2.59 4.75 3.61
N GLU A 85 -1.34 5.01 3.97
CA GLU A 85 -0.95 5.62 5.25
C GLU A 85 -0.64 7.12 5.12
N GLY A 86 -0.33 7.59 3.92
CA GLY A 86 0.24 8.92 3.71
C GLY A 86 1.76 8.93 3.84
N ASN A 87 2.34 10.12 4.01
CA ASN A 87 3.78 10.24 4.15
C ASN A 87 4.19 9.87 5.58
N PHE A 88 4.92 8.77 5.74
CA PHE A 88 5.65 8.50 6.97
C PHE A 88 6.58 9.68 7.20
N ARG A 89 6.37 10.51 8.21
CA ARG A 89 7.34 11.53 8.63
C ARG A 89 7.37 11.54 10.14
N MET A 90 8.58 11.70 10.69
CA MET A 90 8.74 12.09 12.09
C MET A 90 8.66 13.60 12.14
N ASP A 91 7.63 14.10 12.81
CA ASP A 91 7.58 15.52 13.16
C ASP A 91 8.62 15.81 14.25
N CYS A 92 9.26 16.98 14.17
CA CYS A 92 10.25 17.38 15.15
C CYS A 92 9.60 17.50 16.54
N CYS A 93 10.35 17.21 17.62
CA CYS A 93 9.88 17.36 19.00
C CYS A 93 9.27 18.74 19.27
N ARG A 94 9.78 19.79 18.62
CA ARG A 94 9.25 21.16 18.70
C ARG A 94 7.83 21.31 18.13
N THR A 95 7.48 20.51 17.13
CA THR A 95 6.14 20.52 16.51
C THR A 95 5.11 19.81 17.39
N VAL A 96 5.53 18.79 18.14
CA VAL A 96 4.64 17.92 18.93
C VAL A 96 4.52 18.38 20.39
N LEU A 97 5.59 18.91 20.98
CA LEU A 97 5.65 19.36 22.37
C LEU A 97 6.02 20.84 22.40
N SER A 98 5.00 21.70 22.32
CA SER A 98 5.17 23.17 22.30
C SER A 98 5.89 23.73 23.54
N SER A 99 5.89 22.99 24.65
CA SER A 99 6.57 23.34 25.91
C SER A 99 8.03 22.89 25.99
N VAL A 100 8.49 22.02 25.09
CA VAL A 100 9.88 21.54 25.05
C VAL A 100 10.71 22.50 24.21
N ARG A 101 11.61 23.25 24.87
CA ARG A 101 12.67 24.01 24.19
C ARG A 101 13.74 23.03 23.69
N CYS A 102 13.50 22.37 22.56
CA CYS A 102 14.61 21.74 21.84
C CYS A 102 15.40 22.85 21.16
N SER A 103 16.61 23.11 21.66
CA SER A 103 17.60 24.02 21.06
C SER A 103 18.33 23.38 19.86
N CYS A 104 17.95 22.16 19.51
CA CYS A 104 18.43 21.47 18.33
C CYS A 104 17.89 22.15 17.06
N GLU A 105 18.77 22.47 16.11
CA GLU A 105 18.32 22.60 14.71
C GLU A 105 17.64 21.28 14.32
N THR A 106 16.65 21.30 13.42
CA THR A 106 15.80 20.12 13.08
C THR A 106 16.59 18.86 12.73
N GLU A 107 17.87 19.03 12.35
CA GLU A 107 18.85 18.01 12.00
C GLU A 107 19.68 17.49 13.20
N CYS A 108 19.77 18.24 14.31
CA CYS A 108 20.61 17.95 15.48
C CYS A 108 19.86 17.30 16.66
N CYS A 109 18.56 17.03 16.54
CA CYS A 109 17.83 16.33 17.59
C CYS A 109 18.23 14.85 17.58
N LEU A 110 19.09 14.42 18.51
CA LEU A 110 19.54 13.02 18.60
C LEU A 110 18.38 12.03 18.70
N VAL A 111 17.32 12.37 19.44
CA VAL A 111 16.12 11.53 19.54
C VAL A 111 15.39 11.44 18.20
N CYS A 112 15.11 12.57 17.53
CA CYS A 112 14.47 12.52 16.22
C CYS A 112 15.36 11.87 15.15
N GLY A 113 16.69 12.00 15.25
CA GLY A 113 17.66 11.41 14.33
C GLY A 113 17.54 9.89 14.29
N VAL A 114 17.59 9.22 15.44
CA VAL A 114 17.46 7.75 15.53
C VAL A 114 16.18 7.24 14.84
N PHE A 115 15.04 7.86 15.12
CA PHE A 115 13.78 7.46 14.49
C PHE A 115 13.69 7.84 13.01
N ARG A 116 14.35 8.92 12.58
CA ARG A 116 14.43 9.31 11.17
C ARG A 116 15.20 8.25 10.38
N ASP A 117 16.37 7.86 10.88
CA ASP A 117 17.22 6.83 10.27
C ASP A 117 16.48 5.49 10.18
N MET A 118 15.78 5.09 11.26
CA MET A 118 14.94 3.88 11.26
C MET A 118 13.82 3.95 10.21
N LEU A 119 13.17 5.11 10.06
CA LEU A 119 12.14 5.29 9.05
C LEU A 119 12.71 5.31 7.63
N ASP A 120 13.90 5.87 7.44
CA ASP A 120 14.58 5.88 6.14
C ASP A 120 14.96 4.47 5.71
N GLU A 121 15.46 3.65 6.65
CA GLU A 121 15.73 2.24 6.38
C GLU A 121 14.45 1.45 6.06
N LEU A 122 13.35 1.71 6.79
CA LEU A 122 12.05 1.11 6.47
C LEU A 122 11.57 1.53 5.07
N ARG A 123 11.69 2.82 4.71
CA ARG A 123 11.31 3.32 3.38
C ARG A 123 12.15 2.64 2.30
N ARG A 124 13.46 2.55 2.50
CA ARG A 124 14.39 1.87 1.59
C ARG A 124 13.98 0.41 1.39
N ARG A 125 13.71 -0.31 2.49
CA ARG A 125 13.28 -1.70 2.40
C ARG A 125 11.96 -1.87 1.65
N LEU A 126 11.01 -0.96 1.83
CA LEU A 126 9.73 -0.98 1.10
C LEU A 126 9.86 -0.55 -0.36
N SER A 127 10.84 0.28 -0.72
CA SER A 127 11.10 0.64 -2.12
C SER A 127 11.78 -0.47 -2.90
N ASP A 128 12.54 -1.32 -2.22
CA ASP A 128 13.28 -2.42 -2.86
C ASP A 128 12.36 -3.61 -3.23
N VAL A 129 11.14 -3.68 -2.65
CA VAL A 129 10.19 -4.77 -2.90
C VAL A 129 9.10 -4.30 -3.87
N SER A 130 9.03 -4.91 -5.05
CA SER A 130 7.96 -4.68 -6.03
C SER A 130 6.69 -5.46 -5.68
N LEU A 131 5.56 -5.13 -6.31
CA LEU A 131 4.33 -5.91 -6.17
C LEU A 131 4.46 -7.30 -6.79
N GLU A 132 5.27 -7.44 -7.83
CA GLU A 132 5.61 -8.75 -8.42
C GLU A 132 6.25 -9.67 -7.37
N GLU A 133 7.31 -9.18 -6.70
CA GLU A 133 8.02 -9.94 -5.65
C GLU A 133 7.11 -10.24 -4.45
N HIS A 134 6.31 -9.25 -4.04
CA HIS A 134 5.33 -9.42 -2.95
C HIS A 134 4.25 -10.46 -3.28
N ALA A 135 3.85 -10.58 -4.55
CA ALA A 135 2.88 -11.58 -5.00
C ALA A 135 3.49 -12.98 -5.15
N ALA A 136 4.76 -13.09 -5.58
CA ALA A 136 5.46 -14.35 -5.84
C ALA A 136 5.57 -15.30 -4.63
N THR A 137 5.33 -14.80 -3.42
CA THR A 137 5.26 -15.62 -2.20
C THR A 137 3.98 -16.49 -2.13
N GLU A 138 3.06 -16.39 -3.10
CA GLU A 138 1.86 -17.21 -3.23
C GLU A 138 1.78 -17.96 -4.57
N GLU A 139 1.50 -19.27 -4.53
CA GLU A 139 1.10 -20.02 -5.72
C GLU A 139 -0.38 -19.72 -6.03
N PHE A 140 -0.62 -18.90 -7.06
CA PHE A 140 -1.97 -18.66 -7.57
C PHE A 140 -2.44 -19.85 -8.42
N SER A 141 -2.87 -20.92 -7.77
CA SER A 141 -3.64 -21.97 -8.44
C SER A 141 -4.95 -21.38 -8.95
N GLY A 142 -5.12 -21.37 -10.27
CA GLY A 142 -6.26 -20.81 -10.98
C GLY A 142 -7.58 -21.40 -10.46
N GLY A 143 -8.34 -20.58 -9.72
CA GLY A 143 -9.75 -20.84 -9.46
C GLY A 143 -10.52 -20.66 -10.75
N GLY A 144 -11.03 -21.75 -11.29
CA GLY A 144 -11.59 -21.84 -12.63
C GLY A 144 -12.87 -21.03 -12.88
N VAL A 145 -13.00 -20.70 -14.18
CA VAL A 145 -14.19 -20.34 -14.99
C VAL A 145 -14.98 -19.12 -14.52
#